data_AF-A0AAE9N0L2-F1
#
_entry.id   AF-A0AAE9N0L2-F1
#
_cell.length_a   1.000
_cell.length_b   1.000
_cell.length_c   1.000
_cell.angle_alpha   90.00
_cell.angle_beta   90.00
_cell.angle_gamma   90.00
#
_symmetry.space_group_name_H-M   'P 1'
#
loop_
_entity.id
_entity.type
_entity.pdbx_description
1 polymer ?
#
loop_
_entity_poly.entity_id
_entity_poly.type
_entity_poly.pdbx_seq_one_letter_code
_entity_poly.pdbx_strand_id
1 'polypeptide(L)'
;MQISSDVHNYMETLVGQVLASDQYVDQFDNEQLADIACLALIQLKPVYIRHDIDFLSALPERKLAQFKQSVDVAVENAATMIQEDRRKNRNNDVPVILSHTSYDEDKELDWFEKPILNVNIK
;
A
#
# COMPACT_ATOMS: atom_id res chain seq x y z
N MET A 1 12.89 -6.69 -9.56
CA MET A 1 13.38 -8.06 -9.33
C MET A 1 12.21 -8.84 -8.74
N GLN A 2 11.50 -9.60 -9.56
CA GLN A 2 10.45 -10.52 -9.08
C GLN A 2 11.16 -11.74 -8.49
N ILE A 3 10.81 -12.14 -7.26
CA ILE A 3 11.39 -13.32 -6.60
C ILE A 3 11.05 -14.59 -7.39
N SER A 4 9.88 -14.62 -8.04
CA SER A 4 9.46 -15.53 -9.11
C SER A 4 8.29 -14.90 -9.88
N SER A 5 7.95 -15.35 -11.10
CA SER A 5 6.76 -14.88 -11.84
C SER A 5 5.47 -14.95 -11.04
N ASP A 6 5.42 -15.88 -10.09
CA ASP A 6 4.22 -16.21 -9.34
C ASP A 6 4.18 -15.53 -7.97
N VAL A 7 5.17 -14.72 -7.57
CA VAL A 7 5.17 -14.05 -6.25
C VAL A 7 5.12 -12.55 -6.44
N HIS A 8 4.04 -11.93 -5.95
CA HIS A 8 3.75 -10.50 -6.10
C HIS A 8 3.17 -9.92 -4.81
N ASN A 9 3.25 -8.60 -4.69
CA ASN A 9 2.62 -7.87 -3.60
C ASN A 9 1.14 -7.64 -3.92
N TYR A 10 0.23 -8.22 -3.16
CA TYR A 10 -1.21 -8.07 -3.36
C TYR A 10 -1.70 -6.62 -3.31
N MET A 11 -0.98 -5.74 -2.60
CA MET A 11 -1.30 -4.31 -2.58
C MET A 11 -1.15 -3.64 -3.95
N GLU A 12 -0.28 -4.15 -4.83
CA GLU A 12 -0.16 -3.67 -6.22
C GLU A 12 -1.46 -3.89 -6.99
N THR A 13 -2.13 -5.02 -6.77
CA THR A 13 -3.44 -5.32 -7.36
C THR A 13 -4.50 -4.32 -6.90
N LEU A 14 -4.56 -4.03 -5.60
CA LEU A 14 -5.54 -3.08 -5.05
C LEU A 14 -5.26 -1.65 -5.52
N VAL A 15 -4.01 -1.20 -5.51
CA VAL A 15 -3.62 0.13 -6.01
C VAL A 15 -3.98 0.26 -7.49
N GLY A 16 -3.68 -0.75 -8.30
CA GLY A 16 -4.05 -0.77 -9.72
C GLY A 16 -5.56 -0.67 -9.95
N GLN A 17 -6.38 -1.32 -9.11
CA GLN A 17 -7.84 -1.22 -9.20
C GLN A 17 -8.34 0.20 -8.93
N VAL A 18 -7.79 0.89 -7.93
CA VAL A 18 -8.18 2.28 -7.62
C VAL A 18 -7.76 3.22 -8.75
N LEU A 19 -6.52 3.10 -9.23
CA LEU A 19 -5.98 3.95 -10.30
C LEU A 19 -6.66 3.73 -11.66
N ALA A 20 -7.29 2.57 -11.88
CA ALA A 20 -8.06 2.30 -13.09
C ALA A 20 -9.45 2.97 -13.10
N SER A 21 -9.87 3.62 -12.02
CA SER A 21 -11.14 4.36 -11.99
C SER A 21 -11.06 5.66 -12.80
N ASP A 22 -12.18 6.06 -13.40
CA ASP A 22 -12.29 7.28 -14.23
C ASP A 22 -11.78 8.54 -13.51
N GLN A 23 -11.93 8.58 -12.17
CA GLN A 23 -11.41 9.68 -11.34
C GLN A 23 -9.92 9.93 -11.54
N TYR A 24 -9.10 8.90 -11.70
CA TYR A 24 -7.66 9.03 -11.86
C TYR A 24 -7.23 8.98 -13.33
N VAL A 25 -7.86 8.13 -14.14
CA VAL A 25 -7.51 7.97 -15.56
C VAL A 25 -7.79 9.25 -16.35
N ASP A 26 -8.86 9.99 -16.04
CA ASP A 26 -9.19 11.23 -16.75
C ASP A 26 -8.36 12.44 -16.30
N GLN A 27 -7.72 12.36 -15.13
CA GLN A 27 -6.99 13.48 -14.51
C GLN A 27 -5.48 13.40 -14.68
N PHE A 28 -4.93 12.19 -14.86
CA PHE A 28 -3.49 11.95 -14.83
C PHE A 28 -3.05 11.17 -16.08
N ASP A 29 -1.87 11.49 -16.59
CA ASP A 29 -1.24 10.69 -17.64
C ASP A 29 -0.62 9.40 -17.10
N ASN A 30 -0.18 8.51 -17.99
CA ASN A 30 0.40 7.21 -17.60
C ASN A 30 1.67 7.33 -16.75
N GLU A 31 2.47 8.38 -16.91
CA GLU A 31 3.70 8.60 -16.13
C GLU A 31 3.34 9.05 -14.72
N GLN A 32 2.39 9.98 -14.60
CA GLN A 32 1.84 10.42 -13.33
C GLN A 32 1.14 9.28 -12.57
N LEU A 33 0.36 8.44 -13.24
CA LEU A 33 -0.27 7.27 -12.62
C LEU A 33 0.76 6.28 -12.08
N ALA A 34 1.86 6.07 -12.81
CA ALA A 34 2.96 5.23 -12.33
C ALA A 34 3.65 5.84 -11.09
N ASP A 35 3.87 7.15 -11.08
CA ASP A 35 4.41 7.87 -9.93
C ASP A 35 3.48 7.80 -8.70
N ILE A 36 2.17 7.98 -8.90
CA ILE A 36 1.15 7.83 -7.84
C ILE A 36 1.17 6.41 -7.29
N ALA A 37 1.23 5.38 -8.16
CA ALA A 37 1.32 3.99 -7.73
C ALA A 37 2.55 3.75 -6.84
N CYS A 38 3.72 4.27 -7.24
CA CYS A 38 4.96 4.17 -6.46
C CYS A 38 4.82 4.82 -5.08
N LEU A 39 4.31 6.05 -5.03
CA LEU A 39 4.12 6.81 -3.79
C LEU A 39 3.08 6.16 -2.87
N ALA A 40 2.01 5.59 -3.43
CA ALA A 40 0.99 4.87 -2.66
C ALA A 40 1.58 3.59 -2.05
N LEU A 41 2.30 2.78 -2.83
CA LEU A 41 2.88 1.51 -2.37
C LEU A 41 3.92 1.69 -1.26
N ILE A 42 4.64 2.81 -1.22
CA ILE A 42 5.57 3.15 -0.14
C ILE A 42 4.85 3.35 1.21
N GLN A 43 3.59 3.80 1.18
CA GLN A 43 2.80 4.05 2.39
C GLN A 43 2.14 2.77 2.95
N LEU A 44 2.09 1.70 2.16
CA LEU A 44 1.33 0.49 2.47
C LEU A 44 2.23 -0.63 3.01
N LYS A 45 1.69 -1.43 3.93
CA LYS A 45 2.35 -2.67 4.36
C LYS A 45 2.35 -3.67 3.19
N PRO A 46 3.51 -4.11 2.68
CA PRO A 46 3.55 -5.06 1.57
C PRO A 46 3.04 -6.44 2.01
N VAL A 47 2.25 -7.08 1.14
CA VAL A 47 1.69 -8.42 1.36
C VAL A 47 2.05 -9.31 0.18
N TYR A 48 3.17 -10.01 0.28
CA TYR A 48 3.63 -10.91 -0.78
C TYR A 48 2.90 -12.25 -0.72
N ILE A 49 2.29 -12.62 -1.83
CA ILE A 49 1.51 -13.85 -1.98
C ILE A 49 1.92 -14.56 -3.26
N ARG A 50 1.53 -15.84 -3.37
CA ARG A 50 1.72 -16.62 -4.60
C ARG A 50 0.46 -16.73 -5.45
N HIS A 51 -0.66 -17.11 -4.84
CA HIS A 51 -1.94 -17.26 -5.53
C HIS A 51 -3.00 -16.40 -4.86
N ASP A 52 -3.64 -15.52 -5.64
CA ASP A 52 -4.71 -14.64 -5.15
C ASP A 52 -5.89 -15.43 -4.59
N ILE A 53 -6.25 -16.55 -5.22
CA ILE A 53 -7.38 -17.39 -4.81
C ILE A 53 -7.16 -17.95 -3.40
N ASP A 54 -6.00 -18.54 -3.14
CA ASP A 54 -5.66 -19.11 -1.83
C ASP A 54 -5.68 -18.00 -0.76
N PHE A 55 -5.06 -16.86 -1.07
CA PHE A 55 -4.98 -15.72 -0.16
C PHE A 55 -6.38 -15.17 0.18
N LEU A 56 -7.19 -14.90 -0.83
CA LEU A 56 -8.54 -14.35 -0.65
C LEU A 56 -9.48 -15.34 0.05
N SER A 57 -9.34 -16.64 -0.21
CA SER A 57 -10.15 -17.66 0.46
C SER A 57 -9.90 -17.74 1.98
N ALA A 58 -8.69 -17.42 2.41
CA ALA A 58 -8.29 -17.43 3.82
C ALA A 58 -8.37 -16.05 4.50
N LEU A 59 -8.58 -14.97 3.73
CA LEU A 59 -8.61 -13.60 4.24
C LEU A 59 -9.99 -13.23 4.80
N PRO A 60 -10.09 -12.80 6.07
CA PRO A 60 -11.36 -12.30 6.61
C PRO A 60 -11.83 -11.05 5.85
N GLU A 61 -13.13 -10.98 5.55
CA GLU A 61 -13.75 -9.86 4.82
C GLU A 61 -13.43 -8.49 5.44
N ARG A 62 -13.48 -8.40 6.78
CA ARG A 62 -13.12 -7.18 7.52
C ARG A 62 -11.70 -6.69 7.19
N LYS A 63 -10.76 -7.61 6.97
CA LYS A 63 -9.36 -7.27 6.70
C LYS A 63 -9.17 -6.84 5.25
N LEU A 64 -9.91 -7.47 4.33
CA LEU A 64 -9.97 -7.00 2.94
C LEU A 64 -10.52 -5.57 2.86
N ALA A 65 -11.57 -5.25 3.62
CA ALA A 65 -12.10 -3.90 3.71
C ALA A 65 -11.08 -2.89 4.25
N GLN A 66 -10.32 -3.26 5.29
CA GLN A 66 -9.23 -2.43 5.82
C GLN A 66 -8.12 -2.18 4.79
N PHE A 67 -7.76 -3.19 4.00
CA PHE A 67 -6.77 -3.02 2.93
C PHE A 67 -7.26 -2.05 1.86
N LYS A 68 -8.50 -2.19 1.41
CA LYS A 68 -9.11 -1.27 0.44
C LYS A 68 -9.11 0.17 0.96
N GLN A 69 -9.59 0.39 2.19
CA GLN A 69 -9.59 1.71 2.80
C GLN A 69 -8.17 2.31 2.92
N SER A 70 -7.18 1.49 3.29
CA SER A 70 -5.79 1.94 3.41
C SER A 70 -5.21 2.33 2.05
N VAL A 71 -5.55 1.57 1.01
CA VAL A 71 -5.16 1.85 -0.39
C VAL A 71 -5.81 3.14 -0.89
N ASP A 72 -7.10 3.34 -0.65
CA ASP A 72 -7.82 4.55 -1.05
C ASP A 72 -7.14 5.81 -0.48
N VAL A 73 -6.86 5.80 0.83
CA VAL A 73 -6.16 6.91 1.52
C VAL A 73 -4.74 7.10 0.97
N ALA A 74 -3.99 6.01 0.74
CA ALA A 74 -2.63 6.10 0.22
C ALA A 74 -2.57 6.68 -1.21
N VAL A 75 -3.52 6.30 -2.06
CA VAL A 75 -3.64 6.79 -3.44
C VAL A 75 -4.08 8.26 -3.45
N GLU A 76 -5.05 8.65 -2.64
CA GLU A 76 -5.48 10.06 -2.52
C GLU A 76 -4.33 10.96 -2.05
N ASN A 77 -3.59 10.51 -1.03
CA ASN A 77 -2.39 11.20 -0.56
C ASN A 77 -1.36 11.34 -1.67
N ALA A 78 -1.07 10.25 -2.39
CA ALA A 78 -0.08 10.24 -3.48
C ALA A 78 -0.49 11.15 -4.64
N ALA A 79 -1.77 11.16 -5.03
CA ALA A 79 -2.31 12.03 -6.06
C ALA A 79 -2.15 13.52 -5.69
N THR A 80 -2.47 13.87 -4.44
CA THR A 80 -2.29 15.23 -3.90
C THR A 80 -0.82 15.64 -3.96
N MET A 81 0.12 14.75 -3.63
CA MET A 81 1.55 15.02 -3.72
C MET A 81 2.05 15.34 -5.13
N ILE A 82 1.45 14.71 -6.15
CA ILE A 82 1.78 14.96 -7.55
C ILE A 82 1.17 16.28 -8.04
N GLN A 83 -0.09 16.56 -7.67
CA GLN A 83 -0.78 17.81 -8.04
C GLN A 83 -0.12 19.05 -7.41
N GLU A 84 0.31 18.97 -6.16
CA GLU A 84 0.92 20.10 -5.44
C GLU A 84 2.40 20.34 -5.81
N ASP A 85 2.99 19.51 -6.68
CA ASP A 85 4.37 19.54 -7.18
C ASP A 85 5.38 20.15 -6.19
N ARG A 86 5.52 19.48 -5.03
CA ARG A 86 6.39 19.93 -3.92
C ARG A 86 7.86 20.11 -4.33
N ARG A 87 8.27 19.61 -5.51
CA ARG A 87 9.60 19.80 -6.09
C ARG A 87 9.88 21.25 -6.47
N LYS A 88 8.85 22.06 -6.77
CA LYS A 88 8.98 23.51 -7.03
C LYS A 88 9.31 24.32 -5.77
N ASN A 89 9.03 23.78 -4.58
CA ASN A 89 9.16 24.47 -3.29
C ASN A 89 10.30 23.92 -2.40
N ARG A 90 11.43 23.50 -2.99
CA ARG A 90 12.60 22.92 -2.27
C ARG A 90 13.21 23.78 -1.15
N ASN A 91 12.84 25.06 -1.04
CA ASN A 91 13.40 25.99 -0.06
C ASN A 91 12.61 26.11 1.25
N ASN A 92 11.38 25.57 1.33
CA ASN A 92 10.62 25.58 2.58
C ASN A 92 10.56 24.17 3.16
N ASP A 93 10.87 24.09 4.45
CA ASP A 93 10.90 22.90 5.30
C ASP A 93 9.92 21.82 4.82
N VAL A 94 10.50 20.72 4.30
CA VAL A 94 9.73 19.56 3.87
C VAL A 94 8.99 19.05 5.10
N PRO A 95 7.63 19.02 5.13
CA PRO A 95 6.95 18.33 6.20
C PRO A 95 7.38 16.87 6.08
N VAL A 96 8.10 16.39 7.10
CA VAL A 96 8.34 14.97 7.26
C VAL A 96 6.96 14.36 7.40
N ILE A 97 6.44 13.79 6.31
CA ILE A 97 5.36 12.83 6.41
C ILE A 97 6.02 11.67 7.13
N LEU A 98 5.92 11.69 8.46
CA LEU A 98 5.92 10.48 9.23
C LEU A 98 4.77 9.70 8.60
N SER A 99 5.10 8.83 7.65
CA SER A 99 4.29 7.66 7.44
C SER A 99 4.33 7.00 8.81
N HIS A 100 3.40 7.38 9.67
CA HIS A 100 2.92 6.50 10.70
C HIS A 100 2.30 5.36 9.88
N THR A 101 3.16 4.49 9.33
CA THR A 101 2.94 3.07 9.46
C THR A 101 2.82 2.93 10.96
N SER A 102 1.63 3.18 11.49
CA SER A 102 1.24 2.72 12.80
C SER A 102 1.28 1.21 12.63
N TYR A 103 2.51 0.67 12.70
CA TYR A 103 2.78 -0.53 13.45
C TYR A 103 2.26 -0.19 14.83
N ASP A 104 0.95 -0.33 14.96
CA ASP A 104 0.28 -0.32 16.23
C ASP A 104 0.84 -1.55 16.93
N GLU A 105 1.88 -1.34 17.75
CA GLU A 105 2.56 -2.41 18.48
C GLU A 105 1.55 -3.20 19.35
N ASP A 106 0.42 -2.56 19.68
CA ASP A 106 -0.68 -3.11 20.47
C ASP A 106 -1.76 -3.82 19.62
N LYS A 107 -1.68 -3.78 18.28
CA LYS A 107 -2.64 -4.46 17.41
C LYS A 107 -2.38 -5.96 17.42
N GLU A 108 -3.41 -6.74 17.78
CA GLU A 108 -3.33 -8.20 17.77
C GLU A 108 -2.80 -8.71 16.42
N LEU A 109 -1.69 -9.44 16.49
CA LEU A 109 -1.06 -10.09 15.34
C LEU A 109 -2.07 -11.03 14.69
N ASP A 110 -2.35 -10.82 13.40
CA ASP A 110 -3.19 -11.73 12.64
C ASP A 110 -2.54 -13.12 12.54
N TRP A 111 -3.31 -14.15 12.16
CA TRP A 111 -2.86 -15.55 12.19
C TRP A 111 -1.58 -15.82 11.39
N PHE A 112 -1.28 -14.99 10.39
CA PHE A 112 -0.06 -15.04 9.56
C PHE A 112 1.07 -14.12 10.06
N GLU A 113 0.83 -13.31 11.09
CA GLU A 113 1.80 -12.43 11.75
C GLU A 113 2.33 -13.05 13.05
N LYS A 114 1.73 -14.14 13.53
CA LYS A 114 2.29 -14.92 14.64
C LYS A 114 3.62 -15.53 14.19
N PRO A 115 4.73 -15.28 14.90
CA PRO A 115 6.00 -15.89 14.58
C PRO A 115 5.84 -17.41 14.66
N ILE A 116 6.23 -18.11 13.58
CA ILE A 116 6.20 -19.58 13.50
C ILE A 116 7.12 -20.18 14.58
N LEU A 117 8.14 -19.44 14.97
CA LEU A 117 9.05 -19.81 16.05
C LEU A 117 8.45 -19.36 17.37
N ASN A 118 8.27 -20.31 18.30
CA ASN A 118 8.03 -20.00 19.71
C ASN A 118 9.28 -19.30 20.26
N VAL A 119 9.33 -17.97 20.16
CA VAL A 119 10.36 -17.18 20.80
C VAL A 119 10.06 -17.18 22.30
N ASN A 120 10.71 -18.08 23.04
CA ASN A 120 10.77 -18.00 24.49
C ASN A 120 11.64 -16.80 24.85
N ILE A 121 11.00 -15.65 25.08
CA ILE A 121 11.66 -14.47 25.63
C ILE A 121 11.94 -14.78 27.10
N LYS A 122 13.22 -14.92 27.45
CA LYS A 122 13.70 -15.03 28.83
C LYS A 122 13.82 -13.66 29.48
#